data_AF-A0A443RAK6-F1
#
_entry.id   AF-A0A443RAK6-F1
#
_cell.length_a   1.000
_cell.length_b   1.000
_cell.length_c   1.000
_cell.angle_alpha   90.00
_cell.angle_beta   90.00
_cell.angle_gamma   90.00
#
_symmetry.space_group_name_H-M   'P 1'
#
loop_
_entity.id
_entity.type
_entity.pdbx_description
1 polymer ?
#
loop_
_entity_poly.entity_id
_entity_poly.type
_entity_poly.pdbx_seq_one_letter_code
_entity_poly.pdbx_strand_id
1 'polypeptide(L)' 'MTFLLLFSVDSERCHPTEPFRCPGQENVCISIQYLCDGARDCKDGYDEDPSLCTAALEL' A
#
# COMPACT_ATOMS: atom_id res chain seq x y z
N MET A 1 19.25 -10.56 26.58
CA MET A 1 18.64 -9.21 26.50
C MET A 1 19.74 -8.32 25.93
N THR A 2 19.80 -7.87 24.68
CA THR A 2 18.79 -7.52 23.68
C THR A 2 19.48 -7.74 22.34
N PHE A 3 19.42 -8.98 21.85
CA PHE A 3 20.12 -9.40 20.63
C PHE A 3 19.08 -9.37 19.50
N LEU A 4 19.05 -8.27 18.76
CA LEU A 4 18.68 -8.28 17.33
C LEU A 4 17.29 -8.86 16.97
N LEU A 5 16.23 -8.51 17.70
CA LEU A 5 14.85 -8.83 17.30
C LEU A 5 13.94 -7.58 17.35
N LEU A 6 14.33 -6.51 16.66
CA LEU A 6 13.44 -5.38 16.34
C LEU A 6 13.24 -5.18 14.84
N PHE A 7 13.59 -6.17 14.03
CA PHE A 7 13.24 -6.18 12.63
C PHE A 7 12.71 -7.58 12.30
N SER A 8 11.44 -7.65 11.87
CA SER A 8 10.84 -8.77 11.10
C SER A 8 9.96 -9.81 11.78
N VAL A 9 9.08 -9.49 12.74
CA VAL A 9 7.86 -10.32 12.90
C VAL A 9 6.61 -9.48 13.23
N ASP A 10 6.14 -8.73 12.25
CA ASP A 10 4.69 -8.61 12.04
C ASP A 10 4.45 -9.11 10.62
N SER A 11 4.48 -10.43 10.47
CA SER A 11 4.24 -11.13 9.20
C SER A 11 2.73 -11.16 8.85
N GLU A 12 1.99 -10.18 9.36
CA GLU A 12 0.54 -9.97 9.18
C GLU A 12 0.25 -8.60 8.53
N ARG A 13 1.27 -7.77 8.30
CA ARG A 13 1.19 -6.47 7.66
C ARG A 13 2.18 -6.38 6.49
N CYS A 14 1.84 -5.54 5.51
CA CYS A 14 2.66 -5.33 4.32
C CYS A 14 4.10 -4.91 4.65
N HIS A 15 5.05 -5.17 3.74
CA HIS A 15 6.45 -4.78 3.91
C HIS A 15 6.56 -3.25 4.10
N PRO A 16 7.49 -2.74 4.93
CA PRO A 16 7.62 -1.30 5.19
C PRO A 16 7.85 -0.43 3.94
N THR A 17 8.34 -0.99 2.83
CA THR A 17 8.48 -0.28 1.55
C THR A 17 7.18 -0.23 0.75
N GLU A 18 6.25 -1.14 1.03
CA GLU A 18 4.96 -1.31 0.34
C GLU A 18 3.82 -1.32 1.37
N PRO A 19 3.67 -0.25 2.18
CA PRO A 19 2.82 -0.31 3.37
C PRO A 19 1.31 -0.34 3.04
N PHE A 20 0.90 -0.08 1.80
CA PHE A 20 -0.50 -0.01 1.42
C PHE A 20 -1.02 -1.37 0.94
N ARG A 21 -2.08 -1.87 1.57
CA ARG A 21 -2.72 -3.13 1.17
C ARG A 21 -3.93 -2.85 0.29
N CYS A 22 -3.96 -3.44 -0.90
CA CYS A 22 -5.11 -3.36 -1.79
C CYS A 22 -6.35 -3.99 -1.11
N PRO A 23 -7.49 -3.29 -1.01
CA PRO A 23 -8.69 -3.87 -0.40
C PRO A 23 -9.20 -5.04 -1.24
N GLY A 24 -9.71 -6.06 -0.56
CA GLY A 24 -10.13 -7.30 -1.22
C GLY A 24 -8.97 -8.19 -1.69
N GLN A 25 -7.72 -7.78 -1.48
CA GLN A 25 -6.54 -8.55 -1.89
C GLN A 25 -5.61 -8.74 -0.69
N GLU A 26 -5.66 -9.96 -0.16
CA GLU A 26 -5.01 -10.27 1.10
C GLU A 26 -3.47 -10.27 1.03
N ASN A 27 -2.90 -10.44 -0.16
CA ASN A 27 -1.45 -10.55 -0.39
C ASN A 27 -0.91 -9.52 -1.39
N VAL A 28 -1.68 -8.48 -1.71
CA VAL A 28 -1.23 -7.41 -2.61
C VAL A 28 -0.97 -6.16 -1.80
N CYS A 29 0.30 -5.81 -1.75
CA CYS A 29 0.84 -4.66 -1.05
C CYS A 29 1.58 -3.81 -2.08
N ILE A 30 1.34 -2.51 -2.05
CA ILE A 30 1.99 -1.55 -2.94
C ILE A 30 2.58 -0.42 -2.12
N SER A 31 3.58 0.24 -2.71
CA SER A 31 4.16 1.44 -2.14
C SER A 31 3.23 2.64 -2.31
N ILE A 32 3.33 3.60 -1.39
CA ILE A 32 2.53 4.84 -1.44
C ILE A 32 2.79 5.67 -2.70
N GLN A 33 3.91 5.45 -3.38
CA GLN A 33 4.23 6.11 -4.64
C GLN A 33 3.40 5.59 -5.83
N TYR A 34 2.82 4.39 -5.70
CA TYR A 34 1.93 3.75 -6.67
C TYR A 34 0.46 4.01 -6.34
N LEU A 35 0.18 4.89 -5.38
CA LEU A 35 -1.18 5.36 -5.15
C LEU A 35 -1.41 6.59 -6.01
N CYS A 36 -2.43 6.55 -6.85
CA CYS A 36 -2.84 7.66 -7.70
C CYS A 36 -1.72 8.10 -8.67
N ASP A 37 -0.92 7.16 -9.16
CA ASP A 37 0.22 7.43 -10.03
C ASP A 37 -0.14 7.33 -11.53
N GLY A 38 -1.39 6.98 -11.83
CA GLY A 38 -1.91 6.80 -13.19
C GLY A 38 -1.69 5.39 -13.74
N ALA A 39 -1.10 4.48 -12.97
CA ALA A 39 -0.96 3.06 -13.28
C ALA A 39 -1.83 2.23 -12.33
N ARG A 40 -2.32 1.09 -12.84
CA ARG A 40 -3.12 0.16 -12.05
C ARG A 40 -2.22 -0.90 -11.45
N ASP A 41 -1.84 -0.71 -10.20
CA ASP A 41 -1.01 -1.62 -9.41
C ASP A 41 -1.86 -2.57 -8.55
N CYS A 42 -3.04 -2.15 -8.08
CA CYS A 42 -4.01 -3.11 -7.52
C CYS A 42 -4.75 -3.86 -8.63
N LYS A 43 -5.04 -5.16 -8.43
CA LYS A 43 -5.83 -5.97 -9.40
C LYS A 43 -7.17 -5.33 -9.77
N ASP A 44 -7.82 -4.60 -8.86
CA ASP A 44 -9.09 -3.92 -9.08
C ASP A 44 -8.95 -2.46 -9.52
N GLY A 45 -7.74 -1.90 -9.50
CA GLY A 45 -7.49 -0.48 -9.77
C GLY A 45 -7.95 0.45 -8.64
N TYR A 46 -8.11 -0.10 -7.43
CA TYR A 46 -8.58 0.66 -6.27
C TYR A 46 -7.60 1.75 -5.84
N ASP A 47 -6.31 1.49 -6.01
CA ASP A 47 -5.22 2.45 -5.90
C ASP A 47 -5.41 3.71 -6.76
N GLU A 48 -6.13 3.59 -7.87
CA GLU A 48 -6.45 4.67 -8.81
C GLU A 48 -7.92 5.12 -8.71
N ASP A 49 -8.66 4.67 -7.69
CA ASP A 49 -10.07 5.01 -7.57
C ASP A 49 -10.21 6.51 -7.25
N PRO A 50 -11.04 7.27 -7.98
CA PRO A 50 -11.19 8.71 -7.77
C PRO A 50 -11.76 9.05 -6.38
N SER A 51 -12.42 8.11 -5.69
CA SER A 51 -12.85 8.31 -4.30
C SER A 51 -11.68 8.20 -3.31
N LEU A 52 -10.64 7.42 -3.63
CA LEU A 52 -9.39 7.32 -2.87
C LEU A 52 -8.43 8.47 -3.21
N CYS A 53 -8.31 8.78 -4.50
CA CYS A 53 -7.42 9.81 -5.06
C CYS A 53 -8.00 11.22 -4.92
N THR A 54 -8.36 11.61 -3.70
CA THR A 54 -8.95 12.92 -3.42
C THR A 54 -7.92 14.06 -3.47
N ALA A 55 -6.63 13.74 -3.44
CA ALA A 55 -5.54 14.72 -3.40
C ALA A 55 -5.27 15.45 -4.72
N ALA A 56 -5.94 15.06 -5.82
CA ALA A 56 -5.74 15.67 -7.14
C ALA A 56 -6.91 16.54 -7.63
N LEU A 57 -7.88 16.86 -6.76
CA LEU A 57 -8.91 17.86 -7.07
C LEU A 57 -8.61 19.19 -6.36
N GLU A 58 -7.44 19.76 -6.64
CA GLU A 58 -7.31 21.22 -6.58
C GLU A 58 -7.82 21.76 -7.93
N LEU A 59 -9.05 22.30 -7.90
CA LEU A 59 -9.58 23.20 -8.93
C LEU A 59 -8.79 24.51 -8.97
#